data_AF-A0A1B6JA88-F1
#
_entry.id   AF-A0A1B6JA88-F1
#
_cell.length_a   1.000
_cell.length_b   1.000
_cell.length_c   1.000
_cell.angle_alpha   90.00
_cell.angle_beta   90.00
_cell.angle_gamma   90.00
#
_symmetry.space_group_name_H-M   'P 1'
#
loop_
_entity.id
_entity.type
_entity.pdbx_description
1 polymer ?
#
loop_
_entity_poly.entity_id
_entity_poly.type
_entity_poly.pdbx_seq_one_letter_code
_entity_poly.pdbx_strand_id
1 'polypeptide(L)'
;MGQKYGSLYTEDNVMLSGTHTHSAPGGYLMSLLFDLNTFGFVSETFSALVSGIVLSIERAHKDLAEGRISISHGELLGANINRSPTAYSQNPEAERARYVYDVDKTMVQLRFERPDGRVVGAFTWFAVHPVSMNNTNTLVSSDNLGVAAL
;
A
#
# COMPACT_ATOMS: atom_id res chain seq x y z
N MET A 1 19.29 -0.23 7.92
CA MET A 1 19.55 -1.31 6.95
C MET A 1 21.04 -1.41 6.57
N GLY A 2 21.63 -0.41 5.93
CA GLY A 2 23.05 -0.48 5.50
C GLY A 2 24.07 -0.77 6.62
N GLN A 3 23.88 -0.20 7.82
CA GLN A 3 24.73 -0.51 8.98
C GLN A 3 24.70 -1.99 9.40
N LYS A 4 23.57 -2.70 9.17
CA LYS A 4 23.37 -4.09 9.63
C LYS A 4 23.62 -5.12 8.54
N TYR A 5 23.30 -4.78 7.29
CA TYR A 5 23.32 -5.69 6.16
C TYR A 5 24.28 -5.26 5.03
N GLY A 6 25.14 -4.25 5.28
CA GLY A 6 26.06 -3.73 4.28
C GLY A 6 25.32 -3.23 3.04
N SER A 7 25.76 -3.68 1.87
CA SER A 7 25.18 -3.34 0.57
C SER A 7 24.05 -4.28 0.10
N LEU A 8 23.55 -5.18 0.96
CA LEU A 8 22.51 -6.14 0.55
C LEU A 8 21.17 -5.45 0.22
N TYR A 9 20.81 -4.43 0.99
CA TYR A 9 19.59 -3.65 0.82
C TYR A 9 19.97 -2.21 0.46
N THR A 10 19.71 -1.84 -0.79
CA THR A 10 20.02 -0.52 -1.38
C THR A 10 18.74 0.16 -1.86
N GLU A 11 18.85 1.42 -2.26
CA GLU A 11 17.77 2.15 -2.92
C GLU A 11 17.28 1.49 -4.22
N ASP A 12 18.14 0.72 -4.91
CA ASP A 12 17.80 0.03 -6.15
C ASP A 12 16.90 -1.20 -5.93
N ASN A 13 16.91 -1.80 -4.73
CA ASN A 13 16.24 -3.08 -4.46
C ASN A 13 15.29 -3.06 -3.26
N VAL A 14 15.05 -1.89 -2.66
CA VAL A 14 14.07 -1.70 -1.58
C VAL A 14 12.97 -0.77 -2.06
N MET A 15 11.74 -1.29 -2.13
CA MET A 15 10.54 -0.50 -2.42
C MET A 15 9.73 -0.29 -1.13
N LEU A 16 9.40 0.96 -0.82
CA LEU A 16 8.47 1.33 0.25
C LEU A 16 7.16 1.81 -0.37
N SER A 17 6.05 1.21 0.02
CA SER A 17 4.71 1.55 -0.47
C SER A 17 3.75 1.70 0.71
N GLY A 18 3.01 2.81 0.75
CA GLY A 18 1.97 3.04 1.74
C GLY A 18 0.60 2.63 1.18
N THR A 19 -0.24 2.02 2.03
CA THR A 19 -1.62 1.65 1.64
C THR A 19 -2.51 2.86 1.35
N HIS A 20 -2.11 4.06 1.79
CA HIS A 20 -2.85 5.31 1.70
C HIS A 20 -4.04 5.44 2.68
N THR A 21 -3.98 4.81 3.86
CA THR A 21 -4.96 5.08 4.92
C THR A 21 -4.95 6.55 5.34
N HIS A 22 -6.15 7.11 5.55
CA HIS A 22 -6.35 8.46 6.10
C HIS A 22 -6.50 8.48 7.63
N SER A 23 -6.36 7.34 8.30
CA SER A 23 -6.56 7.19 9.76
C SER A 23 -5.27 6.83 10.49
N ALA A 24 -4.14 7.44 10.11
CA ALA A 24 -2.84 7.28 10.76
C ALA A 24 -2.35 8.62 11.35
N PRO A 25 -1.55 8.60 12.43
CA PRO A 25 -0.87 9.81 12.91
C PRO A 25 0.02 10.42 11.80
N GLY A 26 -0.04 11.73 11.61
CA GLY A 26 0.78 12.46 10.62
C GLY A 26 2.10 13.01 11.18
N GLY A 27 2.71 13.97 10.49
CA GLY A 27 3.91 14.69 10.92
C GLY A 27 5.23 13.97 10.66
N TYR A 28 5.33 13.20 9.58
CA TYR A 28 6.51 12.38 9.28
C TYR A 28 7.11 12.65 7.89
N LEU A 29 6.62 13.65 7.16
CA LEU A 29 6.99 13.89 5.76
C LEU A 29 8.11 14.92 5.59
N MET A 30 8.44 15.67 6.64
CA MET A 30 9.54 16.66 6.69
C MET A 30 9.40 17.76 5.63
N SER A 31 8.17 18.00 5.19
CA SER A 31 7.81 18.99 4.16
C SER A 31 6.69 19.85 4.69
N LEU A 32 6.88 21.17 4.65
CA LEU A 32 5.95 22.14 5.21
C LEU A 32 4.52 21.92 4.71
N LEU A 33 4.35 21.68 3.41
CA LEU A 33 3.02 21.49 2.82
C LEU A 33 2.27 20.30 3.44
N PHE A 34 2.98 19.20 3.71
CA PHE A 34 2.38 17.96 4.19
C PHE A 34 2.27 17.87 5.71
N ASP A 35 3.13 18.59 6.44
CA ASP A 35 3.14 18.59 7.91
C ASP A 35 2.34 19.79 8.50
N LEU A 36 1.78 20.68 7.66
CA LEU A 36 1.03 21.85 8.12
C LEU A 36 -0.18 21.45 8.99
N ASN A 37 -0.89 20.40 8.59
CA ASN A 37 -2.06 19.88 9.30
C ASN A 37 -1.70 19.11 10.58
N THR A 38 -0.42 18.84 10.81
CA THR A 38 0.09 18.21 12.04
C THR A 38 0.87 19.17 12.92
N PHE A 39 0.85 20.47 12.59
CA PHE A 39 1.61 21.52 13.27
C PHE A 39 3.13 21.29 13.26
N GLY A 40 3.62 20.64 12.19
CA GLY A 40 5.03 20.33 11.99
C GLY A 40 5.37 18.86 12.17
N PHE A 41 6.67 18.61 12.30
CA PHE A 41 7.25 17.27 12.40
C PHE A 41 7.04 16.66 13.80
N VAL A 42 6.62 15.40 13.84
CA VAL A 42 6.39 14.61 15.04
C VAL A 42 7.41 13.46 15.07
N SER A 43 8.47 13.64 15.86
CA SER A 43 9.61 12.72 15.92
C SER A 43 9.24 11.29 16.30
N GLU A 44 8.24 11.14 17.16
CA GLU A 44 7.73 9.90 17.70
C GLU A 44 7.03 9.07 16.62
N THR A 45 6.17 9.70 15.83
CA THR A 45 5.51 9.06 14.67
C THR A 45 6.54 8.60 13.66
N PHE A 46 7.47 9.49 13.30
CA PHE A 46 8.53 9.17 12.34
C PHE A 46 9.40 7.99 12.82
N SER A 47 9.86 8.04 14.07
CA SER A 47 10.73 7.01 14.64
C SER A 47 10.02 5.66 14.74
N ALA A 48 8.73 5.66 15.09
CA ALA A 48 7.92 4.45 15.14
C ALA A 48 7.74 3.82 13.75
N LEU A 49 7.46 4.62 12.72
CA LEU A 49 7.33 4.15 11.34
C LEU A 49 8.66 3.56 10.83
N VAL A 50 9.77 4.28 10.98
CA VAL A 50 11.10 3.81 10.55
C VAL A 50 11.47 2.51 11.26
N SER A 51 11.29 2.46 12.58
CA SER A 51 11.63 1.28 13.38
C SER A 51 10.77 0.07 13.00
N GLY A 52 9.47 0.28 12.77
CA GLY A 52 8.54 -0.75 12.34
C GLY A 52 8.88 -1.33 10.96
N ILE A 53 9.20 -0.47 9.99
CA ILE A 53 9.61 -0.87 8.63
C ILE A 53 10.93 -1.66 8.67
N VAL A 54 11.92 -1.18 9.41
CA VAL A 54 13.21 -1.90 9.54
C VAL A 54 12.97 -3.26 10.20
N LEU A 55 12.19 -3.31 11.27
CA LEU A 55 11.89 -4.55 11.98
C LEU A 55 11.13 -5.57 11.11
N SER A 56 10.21 -5.13 10.25
CA SER A 56 9.47 -6.04 9.37
C SER A 56 10.39 -6.68 8.32
N ILE A 57 11.31 -5.90 7.74
CA ILE A 57 12.32 -6.41 6.80
C ILE A 57 13.27 -7.38 7.51
N GLU A 58 13.71 -7.05 8.73
CA GLU A 58 14.56 -7.96 9.52
C GLU A 58 13.88 -9.29 9.83
N ARG A 59 12.59 -9.27 10.15
CA ARG A 59 11.80 -10.48 10.39
C ARG A 59 11.68 -11.32 9.11
N ALA A 60 11.38 -10.69 7.97
CA ALA A 60 11.31 -11.38 6.68
C ALA A 60 12.67 -11.98 6.27
N HIS A 61 13.77 -11.24 6.45
CA HIS A 61 15.13 -11.72 6.17
C HIS A 61 15.49 -12.96 7.00
N LYS A 62 15.06 -13.00 8.27
CA LYS A 62 15.34 -14.13 9.17
C LYS A 62 14.46 -15.36 8.91
N ASP A 63 13.37 -15.21 8.16
CA ASP A 63 12.44 -16.29 7.79
C ASP A 63 12.50 -16.62 6.28
N LEU A 64 13.66 -16.38 5.66
CA LEU A 64 13.92 -16.81 4.29
C LEU A 64 13.87 -18.34 4.21
N ALA A 65 13.09 -18.84 3.27
CA ALA A 65 13.01 -20.26 2.96
C ALA A 65 12.70 -20.46 1.49
N GLU A 66 12.95 -21.67 0.99
CA GLU A 66 12.52 -22.07 -0.35
C GLU A 66 10.99 -21.92 -0.50
N GLY A 67 10.56 -21.57 -1.71
CA GLY A 67 9.16 -21.35 -1.99
C GLY A 67 8.87 -21.10 -3.47
N ARG A 68 7.59 -20.90 -3.76
CA ARG A 68 7.08 -20.59 -5.09
C ARG A 68 6.26 -19.31 -5.04
N ILE A 69 6.33 -18.53 -6.11
CA ILE A 69 5.53 -17.33 -6.31
C ILE A 69 4.60 -17.60 -7.49
N SER A 70 3.32 -17.34 -7.32
CA SER A 70 2.34 -17.35 -8.41
C SER A 70 1.70 -15.98 -8.52
N ILE A 71 1.31 -15.61 -9.74
CA ILE A 71 0.58 -14.38 -10.05
C ILE A 71 -0.81 -14.74 -10.57
N SER A 72 -1.82 -14.04 -10.09
CA SER A 72 -3.19 -14.13 -10.59
C SER A 72 -3.79 -12.74 -10.71
N HIS A 73 -4.75 -12.58 -11.62
CA HIS A 73 -5.55 -11.37 -11.70
C HIS A 73 -7.02 -11.71 -11.87
N GLY A 74 -7.88 -10.80 -11.43
CA GLY A 74 -9.34 -10.94 -11.54
C GLY A 74 -10.02 -9.58 -11.56
N GLU A 75 -11.30 -9.58 -11.92
CA GLU A 75 -12.13 -8.39 -11.89
C GLU A 75 -12.85 -8.28 -10.54
N LEU A 76 -12.74 -7.14 -9.87
CA LEU A 76 -13.40 -6.83 -8.61
C LEU A 76 -14.39 -5.69 -8.80
N LEU A 77 -15.67 -6.04 -8.85
CA LEU A 77 -16.78 -5.10 -9.02
C LEU A 77 -17.32 -4.62 -7.67
N GLY A 78 -17.98 -3.45 -7.67
CA GLY A 78 -18.63 -2.89 -6.47
C GLY A 78 -17.70 -2.35 -5.38
N ALA A 79 -16.37 -2.46 -5.52
CA ALA A 79 -15.40 -2.03 -4.50
C ALA A 79 -14.86 -0.61 -4.67
N ASN A 80 -15.09 0.04 -5.82
CA ASN A 80 -14.63 1.40 -6.10
C ASN A 80 -15.56 2.14 -7.09
N ILE A 81 -15.55 3.47 -7.01
CA ILE A 81 -16.21 4.40 -7.92
C ILE A 81 -15.23 5.49 -8.35
N ASN A 82 -15.46 6.13 -9.50
CA ASN A 82 -14.70 7.31 -9.91
C ASN A 82 -15.23 8.54 -9.17
N ARG A 83 -14.37 9.22 -8.39
CA ARG A 83 -14.74 10.45 -7.67
C ARG A 83 -14.69 11.72 -8.53
N SER A 84 -14.17 11.62 -9.76
CA SER A 84 -14.03 12.73 -10.72
C SER A 84 -14.42 12.31 -12.15
N PRO A 85 -15.64 11.79 -12.37
CA PRO A 85 -16.03 11.23 -13.67
C PRO A 85 -16.06 12.29 -14.80
N THR A 86 -16.33 13.55 -14.46
CA THR A 86 -16.31 14.68 -15.42
C THR A 86 -14.91 15.00 -15.94
N ALA A 87 -13.88 14.75 -15.15
CA ALA A 87 -12.48 14.88 -15.58
C ALA A 87 -12.06 13.69 -16.44
N TYR A 88 -12.44 12.47 -16.04
CA TYR A 88 -12.21 11.27 -16.86
C TYR A 88 -12.86 11.41 -18.24
N SER A 89 -14.05 12.02 -18.33
CA SER A 89 -14.72 12.29 -19.61
C SER A 89 -14.06 13.38 -20.47
N GLN A 90 -12.93 13.96 -20.05
CA GLN A 90 -12.10 14.82 -20.89
C GLN A 90 -10.95 14.06 -21.57
N ASN A 91 -10.65 12.82 -21.15
CA ASN A 91 -9.68 11.98 -21.85
C ASN A 91 -10.15 11.72 -23.29
N PRO A 92 -9.27 11.60 -24.29
CA PRO A 92 -9.66 11.32 -25.67
C PRO A 92 -10.64 10.16 -25.80
N GLU A 93 -11.69 10.32 -26.60
CA GLU A 93 -12.73 9.29 -26.75
C GLU A 93 -12.15 7.94 -27.22
N ALA A 94 -11.22 7.98 -28.17
CA ALA A 94 -10.51 6.80 -28.66
C ALA A 94 -9.71 6.06 -27.56
N GLU A 95 -9.24 6.76 -26.53
CA GLU A 95 -8.60 6.14 -25.38
C GLU A 95 -9.63 5.50 -24.47
N ARG A 96 -10.68 6.24 -24.06
CA ARG A 96 -11.73 5.73 -23.17
C ARG A 96 -12.42 4.49 -23.73
N ALA A 97 -12.65 4.44 -25.05
CA ALA A 97 -13.25 3.31 -25.74
C ALA A 97 -12.44 1.99 -25.60
N ARG A 98 -11.18 2.05 -25.14
CA ARG A 98 -10.34 0.87 -24.86
C ARG A 98 -10.63 0.24 -23.50
N TYR A 99 -11.39 0.90 -22.63
CA TYR A 99 -11.66 0.48 -21.26
C TYR A 99 -13.17 0.30 -21.04
N VAL A 100 -13.55 -0.73 -20.28
CA VAL A 100 -14.96 -1.03 -19.97
C VAL A 100 -15.51 -0.11 -18.88
N TYR A 101 -14.65 0.34 -17.96
CA TYR A 101 -15.01 1.13 -16.79
C TYR A 101 -14.18 2.41 -16.71
N ASP A 102 -14.68 3.40 -15.97
CA ASP A 102 -13.98 4.64 -15.64
C ASP A 102 -13.10 4.54 -14.38
N VAL A 103 -12.91 3.31 -13.88
CA VAL A 103 -12.01 2.94 -12.79
C VAL A 103 -11.37 1.58 -13.09
N ASP A 104 -10.18 1.34 -12.56
CA ASP A 104 -9.55 0.03 -12.67
C ASP A 104 -10.30 -0.98 -11.80
N LYS A 105 -10.79 -2.05 -12.44
CA LYS A 105 -11.44 -3.20 -11.79
C LYS A 105 -10.50 -4.39 -11.64
N THR A 106 -9.33 -4.37 -12.27
CA THR A 106 -8.36 -5.47 -12.18
C THR A 106 -7.68 -5.47 -10.81
N MET A 107 -7.89 -6.52 -10.05
CA MET A 107 -7.10 -6.87 -8.88
C MET A 107 -5.99 -7.83 -9.31
N VAL A 108 -4.75 -7.55 -8.93
CA VAL A 108 -3.59 -8.42 -9.19
C VAL A 108 -3.07 -8.92 -7.85
N GLN A 109 -2.78 -10.22 -7.75
CA GLN A 109 -2.28 -10.85 -6.54
C GLN A 109 -1.02 -11.67 -6.82
N LEU A 110 0.02 -11.46 -6.01
CA LEU A 110 1.10 -12.42 -5.83
C LEU A 110 0.77 -13.30 -4.63
N ARG A 111 0.96 -14.62 -4.78
CA ARG A 111 0.81 -15.59 -3.71
C ARG A 111 2.11 -16.34 -3.49
N PHE A 112 2.52 -16.45 -2.24
CA PHE A 112 3.77 -17.07 -1.81
C PHE A 112 3.49 -18.39 -1.09
N GLU A 113 4.11 -19.47 -1.54
CA GLU A 113 3.91 -20.82 -1.01
C GLU A 113 5.22 -21.51 -0.66
N ARG A 114 5.20 -22.36 0.36
CA ARG A 114 6.31 -23.28 0.69
C ARG A 114 6.25 -24.54 -0.19
N PRO A 115 7.31 -25.37 -0.23
CA PRO A 115 7.34 -26.58 -1.07
C PRO A 115 6.24 -27.61 -0.75
N ASP A 116 5.73 -27.60 0.48
CA ASP A 116 4.62 -28.42 0.96
C ASP A 116 3.22 -27.91 0.52
N GLY A 117 3.17 -26.80 -0.23
CA GLY A 117 1.94 -26.16 -0.69
C GLY A 117 1.31 -25.20 0.31
N ARG A 118 1.91 -25.01 1.50
CA ARG A 118 1.40 -24.06 2.49
C ARG A 118 1.57 -22.62 2.02
N VAL A 119 0.48 -21.85 2.01
CA VAL A 119 0.51 -20.40 1.75
C VAL A 119 1.12 -19.68 2.94
N VAL A 120 2.11 -18.83 2.67
CA VAL A 120 2.80 -18.04 3.71
C VAL A 120 2.61 -16.53 3.55
N GLY A 121 2.02 -16.10 2.44
CA GLY A 121 1.66 -14.71 2.25
C GLY A 121 1.01 -14.45 0.91
N ALA A 122 0.44 -13.26 0.80
CA ALA A 122 -0.04 -12.70 -0.45
C ALA A 122 0.24 -11.19 -0.49
N PHE A 123 0.42 -10.66 -1.70
CA PHE A 123 0.48 -9.23 -1.96
C PHE A 123 -0.55 -8.90 -3.03
N THR A 124 -1.41 -7.91 -2.77
CA THR A 124 -2.52 -7.56 -3.66
C THR A 124 -2.45 -6.10 -4.07
N TRP A 125 -2.57 -5.83 -5.38
CA TRP A 125 -2.80 -4.50 -5.94
C TRP A 125 -4.25 -4.37 -6.37
N PHE A 126 -4.92 -3.33 -5.88
CA PHE A 126 -6.25 -2.91 -6.34
C PHE A 126 -6.43 -1.41 -6.10
N ALA A 127 -6.99 -0.70 -7.08
CA ALA A 127 -7.09 0.77 -7.04
C ALA A 127 -8.35 1.23 -6.29
N VAL A 128 -8.21 1.53 -5.00
CA VAL A 128 -9.26 2.14 -4.18
C VAL A 128 -8.64 3.01 -3.10
N HIS A 129 -9.29 4.12 -2.75
CA HIS A 129 -8.84 4.95 -1.63
C HIS A 129 -9.27 4.31 -0.29
N PRO A 130 -8.36 4.12 0.68
CA PRO A 130 -8.71 3.73 2.04
C PRO A 130 -9.21 4.94 2.86
N VAL A 131 -10.45 5.33 2.55
CA VAL A 131 -11.19 6.46 3.15
C VAL A 131 -12.59 6.03 3.60
N SER A 132 -12.75 4.75 3.97
CA SER A 132 -14.02 4.23 4.51
C SER A 132 -14.29 4.84 5.89
N MET A 133 -13.24 5.05 6.67
CA MET A 133 -13.25 5.90 7.85
C MET A 133 -13.20 7.36 7.38
N ASN A 134 -14.29 8.09 7.60
CA ASN A 134 -14.36 9.50 7.24
C ASN A 134 -13.54 10.40 8.19
N ASN A 135 -13.47 11.69 7.91
CA ASN A 135 -12.68 12.65 8.67
C ASN A 135 -13.21 12.98 10.09
N THR A 136 -14.35 12.41 10.51
CA THR A 136 -14.82 12.50 11.90
C THR A 136 -14.26 11.38 12.79
N ASN A 137 -13.64 10.37 12.18
CA ASN A 137 -12.95 9.32 12.90
C ASN A 137 -11.73 9.88 13.65
N THR A 138 -11.60 9.53 14.93
CA THR A 138 -10.46 9.89 15.78
C THR A 138 -9.60 8.68 16.17
N LEU A 139 -9.97 7.48 15.72
CA LEU A 139 -9.26 6.23 16.03
C LEU A 139 -8.21 5.91 14.96
N VAL A 140 -7.05 5.41 15.39
CA VAL A 140 -6.03 4.90 14.46
C VAL A 140 -6.58 3.66 13.75
N SER A 141 -6.47 3.62 12.41
CA SER A 141 -7.00 2.55 11.58
C SER A 141 -6.22 2.38 10.27
N SER A 142 -6.12 1.14 9.81
CA SER A 142 -5.59 0.77 8.49
C SER A 142 -6.66 0.75 7.38
N ASP A 143 -7.89 1.17 7.70
CA ASP A 143 -9.05 1.31 6.81
C ASP A 143 -9.39 0.01 6.04
N ASN A 144 -10.12 0.10 4.92
CA ASN A 144 -10.62 -1.04 4.15
C ASN A 144 -9.51 -2.01 3.71
N LEU A 145 -8.39 -1.52 3.19
CA LEU A 145 -7.27 -2.36 2.76
C LEU A 145 -6.58 -3.04 3.95
N GLY A 146 -6.57 -2.38 5.10
CA GLY A 146 -6.07 -2.95 6.34
C GLY A 146 -6.95 -4.06 6.90
N VAL A 147 -8.27 -3.87 6.86
CA VAL A 147 -9.24 -4.91 7.22
C VAL A 147 -9.13 -6.11 6.28
N ALA A 148 -8.92 -5.88 4.98
CA ALA A 148 -8.75 -6.94 3.99
C ALA A 148 -7.44 -7.74 4.14
N ALA A 149 -6.48 -7.25 4.92
CA ALA A 149 -5.18 -7.90 5.14
C ALA A 149 -5.16 -8.85 6.36
N LEU A 150 -6.27 -8.96 7.10
CA LEU A 150 -6.46 -9.86 8.24
C LEU A 150 -6.89 -11.26 7.79
#